data_AF-S4RW17-F1
#
_entry.id   AF-S4RW17-F1
#
_cell.length_a   1.000
_cell.length_b   1.000
_cell.length_c   1.000
_cell.angle_alpha   90.00
_cell.angle_beta   90.00
_cell.angle_gamma   90.00
#
_symmetry.space_group_name_H-M   'P 1'
#
loop_
_entity.id
_entity.type
_entity.pdbx_description
1 polymer ?
#
loop_
_entity_poly.entity_id
_entity_poly.type
_entity_poly.pdbx_seq_one_letter_code
_entity_poly.pdbx_strand_id
1 'polypeptide(L)'
;MAAQERMSSSHRLFLQKMMAHGCLDVASSVKVHKECCHQFKEHYAHDQLDAFIGVINNHIRPFFMVIKKGTSEEDGKTHYALINIEQNEVTLLASDYSEVELELFNKTMELIVDSGVGMASSMDILNLVDQLQCKKMKKGSAELLLQRLVQDKWLCMENGYLSLSPRCLIEMDPFIRSRFSNVEICSLCHKIALKGQVCSNCSVKVHAPCSAKFFKRNRSRVCPRCKSPWINEPPGEISKAMRQC
;
A
#
# COMPACT_ATOMS: atom_id res chain seq x y z
N MET A 1 -19.10 21.03 22.50
CA MET A 1 -19.24 19.62 22.07
C MET A 1 -19.72 19.63 20.63
N ALA A 2 -18.88 19.26 19.66
CA ALA A 2 -19.32 19.18 18.27
C ALA A 2 -20.37 18.08 18.15
N ALA A 3 -21.50 18.36 17.49
CA ALA A 3 -22.50 17.34 17.20
C ALA A 3 -21.83 16.22 16.40
N GLN A 4 -21.83 15.00 16.93
CA GLN A 4 -21.29 13.84 16.22
C GLN A 4 -22.21 13.58 15.02
N GLU A 5 -21.76 13.91 13.81
CA GLU A 5 -22.48 13.59 12.58
C GLU A 5 -22.80 12.09 12.55
N ARG A 6 -24.06 11.74 12.33
CA ARG A 6 -24.50 10.34 12.33
C ARG A 6 -24.06 9.65 11.03
N MET A 7 -23.64 8.38 11.15
CA MET A 7 -23.36 7.54 9.99
C MET A 7 -24.64 7.21 9.21
N SER A 8 -24.74 7.71 7.98
CA SER A 8 -25.87 7.50 7.06
C SER A 8 -25.78 6.19 6.27
N SER A 9 -26.77 5.91 5.43
CA SER A 9 -26.79 4.75 4.53
C SER A 9 -25.71 4.87 3.43
N SER A 10 -25.45 6.08 2.91
CA SER A 10 -24.35 6.30 1.97
C SER A 10 -22.98 5.94 2.57
N HIS A 11 -22.74 6.29 3.84
CA HIS A 11 -21.51 5.92 4.55
C HIS A 11 -21.34 4.40 4.67
N ARG A 12 -22.43 3.67 4.98
CA ARG A 12 -22.40 2.21 5.10
C ARG A 12 -22.14 1.53 3.76
N LEU A 13 -22.79 1.99 2.69
CA LEU A 13 -22.55 1.47 1.34
C LEU A 13 -21.12 1.75 0.86
N PHE A 14 -20.58 2.93 1.16
CA PHE A 14 -19.19 3.27 0.86
C PHE A 14 -18.23 2.30 1.56
N LEU A 15 -18.44 2.03 2.85
CA LEU A 15 -17.64 1.07 3.61
C LEU A 15 -17.73 -0.35 3.01
N GLN A 16 -18.92 -0.81 2.63
CA GLN A 16 -19.10 -2.11 1.97
C GLN A 16 -18.33 -2.19 0.64
N LYS A 17 -18.40 -1.14 -0.18
CA LYS A 17 -17.63 -1.06 -1.43
C LYS A 17 -16.12 -1.05 -1.15
N MET A 18 -15.66 -0.34 -0.13
CA MET A 18 -14.25 -0.34 0.29
C MET A 18 -13.77 -1.75 0.67
N MET A 19 -14.57 -2.50 1.45
CA MET A 19 -14.26 -3.88 1.83
C MET A 19 -14.19 -4.80 0.60
N ALA A 20 -15.10 -4.65 -0.35
CA ALA A 20 -15.11 -5.46 -1.58
C ALA A 20 -13.94 -5.15 -2.53
N HIS A 21 -13.48 -3.90 -2.57
CA HIS A 21 -12.39 -3.48 -3.46
C HIS A 21 -10.99 -3.60 -2.84
N GLY A 22 -10.89 -3.73 -1.51
CA GLY A 22 -9.66 -3.74 -0.72
C GLY A 22 -8.96 -2.39 -0.63
N CYS A 23 -8.65 -1.79 -1.78
CA CYS A 23 -7.94 -0.51 -1.89
C CYS A 23 -8.41 0.27 -3.12
N LEU A 24 -8.58 1.58 -2.98
CA LEU A 24 -9.02 2.49 -4.05
C LEU A 24 -8.10 3.71 -4.13
N ASP A 25 -7.75 4.13 -5.35
CA ASP A 25 -7.13 5.44 -5.55
C ASP A 25 -8.12 6.59 -5.26
N VAL A 26 -7.62 7.83 -5.15
CA VAL A 26 -8.49 8.99 -4.87
C VAL A 26 -9.58 9.15 -5.93
N ALA A 27 -9.24 8.98 -7.21
CA ALA A 27 -10.20 9.18 -8.30
C ALA A 27 -11.36 8.19 -8.23
N SER A 28 -11.07 6.92 -7.96
CA SER A 28 -12.07 5.85 -7.78
C SER A 28 -12.85 6.05 -6.49
N SER A 29 -12.19 6.48 -5.41
CA SER A 29 -12.85 6.79 -4.14
C SER A 29 -13.86 7.92 -4.28
N VAL A 30 -13.55 8.97 -5.04
CA VAL A 30 -14.48 10.06 -5.34
C VAL A 30 -15.67 9.56 -6.18
N LYS A 31 -15.44 8.70 -7.17
CA LYS A 31 -16.52 8.09 -7.96
C LYS A 31 -17.45 7.26 -7.07
N VAL A 32 -16.90 6.41 -6.22
CA VAL A 32 -17.66 5.57 -5.28
C VAL A 32 -18.44 6.44 -4.29
N HIS A 33 -17.83 7.50 -3.74
CA HIS A 33 -18.52 8.46 -2.88
C HIS A 33 -19.72 9.10 -3.58
N LYS A 34 -19.54 9.56 -4.83
CA LYS A 34 -20.62 10.13 -5.64
C LYS A 34 -21.77 9.13 -5.85
N GLU A 35 -21.44 7.89 -6.23
CA GLU A 35 -22.43 6.81 -6.41
C GLU A 35 -23.20 6.54 -5.12
N CYS A 36 -22.51 6.43 -3.99
CA CYS A 36 -23.13 6.17 -2.69
C CYS A 36 -24.08 7.30 -2.26
N CYS A 37 -23.72 8.56 -2.45
CA CYS A 37 -24.61 9.69 -2.14
C CYS A 37 -25.82 9.73 -3.07
N HIS A 38 -25.62 9.52 -4.37
CA HIS A 38 -26.71 9.49 -5.36
C HIS A 38 -27.72 8.38 -5.08
N GLN A 39 -27.25 7.18 -4.70
CA GLN A 39 -28.12 6.03 -4.41
C GLN A 39 -29.16 6.32 -3.32
N PHE A 40 -28.78 7.10 -2.30
CA PHE A 40 -29.64 7.43 -1.17
C PHE A 40 -30.17 8.88 -1.20
N LYS A 41 -29.98 9.60 -2.31
CA LYS A 41 -30.38 11.01 -2.49
C LYS A 41 -29.79 11.93 -1.41
N GLU A 42 -28.59 11.62 -0.93
CA GLU A 42 -27.85 12.43 0.03
C GLU A 42 -27.03 13.53 -0.68
N HIS A 43 -26.74 14.62 0.03
CA HIS A 43 -25.92 15.71 -0.52
C HIS A 43 -24.51 15.21 -0.86
N TYR A 44 -24.04 15.53 -2.06
CA TYR A 44 -22.69 15.21 -2.52
C TYR A 44 -21.93 16.49 -2.84
N ALA A 45 -20.72 16.60 -2.28
CA ALA A 45 -19.75 17.61 -2.65
C ALA A 45 -18.41 16.94 -2.96
N HIS A 46 -17.81 17.32 -4.09
CA HIS A 46 -16.63 16.66 -4.65
C HIS A 46 -15.38 16.79 -3.75
N ASP A 47 -15.29 17.86 -2.98
CA ASP A 47 -14.19 18.18 -2.06
C ASP A 47 -14.38 17.62 -0.64
N GLN A 48 -15.52 16.97 -0.35
CA GLN A 48 -15.88 16.52 1.00
C GLN A 48 -15.56 15.04 1.29
N LEU A 49 -14.80 14.36 0.42
CA LEU A 49 -14.46 12.94 0.62
C LEU A 49 -13.75 12.69 1.97
N ASP A 50 -12.83 13.59 2.36
CA ASP A 50 -12.08 13.45 3.62
C ASP A 50 -12.97 13.60 4.85
N ALA A 51 -13.89 14.57 4.81
CA ALA A 51 -14.87 14.76 5.88
C ALA A 51 -15.81 13.54 5.97
N PHE A 52 -16.30 13.06 4.83
CA PHE A 52 -17.15 11.87 4.72
C PHE A 52 -16.46 10.61 5.29
N ILE A 53 -15.20 10.38 4.94
CA ILE A 53 -14.39 9.29 5.52
C ILE A 53 -14.15 9.52 7.02
N GLY A 54 -13.98 10.76 7.45
CA GLY A 54 -13.87 11.13 8.86
C GLY A 54 -15.09 10.68 9.68
N VAL A 55 -16.30 10.88 9.16
CA VAL A 55 -17.54 10.37 9.78
C VAL A 55 -17.51 8.86 9.90
N ILE A 56 -17.14 8.14 8.83
CA ILE A 56 -17.02 6.66 8.87
C ILE A 56 -16.03 6.24 9.96
N ASN A 57 -14.82 6.79 9.92
CA ASN A 57 -13.74 6.46 10.85
C ASN A 57 -14.14 6.66 12.31
N ASN A 58 -14.89 7.72 12.63
CA ASN A 58 -15.39 7.94 13.98
C ASN A 58 -16.31 6.82 14.48
N HIS A 59 -17.02 6.13 13.58
CA HIS A 59 -17.94 5.05 13.93
C HIS A 59 -17.29 3.66 13.86
N ILE A 60 -16.28 3.47 13.01
CA ILE A 60 -15.63 2.16 12.85
C ILE A 60 -14.42 1.97 13.78
N ARG A 61 -13.87 3.05 14.32
CA ARG A 61 -12.72 3.01 15.23
C ARG A 61 -12.94 2.20 16.52
N PRO A 62 -14.13 2.18 17.15
CA PRO A 62 -14.42 1.28 18.29
C PRO A 62 -14.30 -0.21 17.95
N PHE A 63 -14.36 -0.57 16.66
CA PHE A 63 -14.13 -1.93 16.17
C PHE A 63 -12.69 -2.14 15.71
N PHE A 64 -11.79 -1.22 16.09
CA PHE A 64 -10.37 -1.23 15.69
C PHE A 64 -10.16 -1.16 14.18
N MET A 65 -11.11 -0.59 13.45
CA MET A 65 -11.00 -0.42 12.00
C MET A 65 -10.84 1.06 11.65
N VAL A 66 -10.08 1.37 10.61
CA VAL A 66 -9.94 2.74 10.09
C VAL A 66 -9.65 2.74 8.60
N ILE A 67 -10.29 3.65 7.86
CA ILE A 67 -9.92 3.95 6.48
C ILE A 67 -8.75 4.93 6.52
N LYS A 68 -7.60 4.52 5.99
CA LYS A 68 -6.35 5.27 6.04
C LYS A 68 -5.86 5.61 4.64
N LYS A 69 -5.22 6.77 4.52
CA LYS A 69 -4.51 7.18 3.31
C LYS A 69 -3.11 6.57 3.30
N GLY A 70 -2.70 6.06 2.14
CA GLY A 70 -1.30 5.77 1.81
C GLY A 70 -0.94 6.31 0.45
N THR A 71 0.35 6.37 0.16
CA THR A 71 0.87 6.83 -1.13
C THR A 71 1.65 5.69 -1.76
N SER A 72 1.39 5.41 -3.04
CA SER A 72 2.17 4.46 -3.82
C SER A 72 3.63 4.91 -3.90
N GLU A 73 4.56 3.99 -3.67
CA GLU A 73 5.99 4.27 -3.77
C GLU A 73 6.44 4.48 -5.23
N GLU A 74 5.68 3.96 -6.20
CA GLU A 74 5.99 4.08 -7.61
C GLU A 74 5.55 5.41 -8.18
N ASP A 75 4.24 5.66 -8.26
CA ASP A 75 3.67 6.78 -9.01
C ASP A 75 3.27 7.97 -8.12
N GLY A 76 3.36 7.83 -6.80
CA GLY A 76 2.99 8.86 -5.85
C GLY A 76 1.47 9.10 -5.73
N LYS A 77 0.63 8.25 -6.33
CA LYS A 77 -0.82 8.36 -6.18
C LYS A 77 -1.26 7.96 -4.78
N THR A 78 -2.22 8.72 -4.25
CA THR A 78 -2.81 8.45 -2.94
C THR A 78 -3.90 7.40 -3.09
N HIS A 79 -3.94 6.48 -2.13
CA HIS A 79 -4.91 5.40 -2.04
C HIS A 79 -5.54 5.40 -0.66
N TYR A 80 -6.77 4.89 -0.59
CA TYR A 80 -7.49 4.57 0.64
C TYR A 80 -7.58 3.06 0.78
N ALA A 81 -7.28 2.56 1.97
CA ALA A 81 -7.51 1.18 2.36
C ALA A 81 -8.14 1.15 3.75
N LEU A 82 -8.97 0.14 3.98
CA LEU A 82 -9.54 -0.14 5.30
C LEU A 82 -8.57 -1.04 6.05
N ILE A 83 -8.07 -0.58 7.20
CA ILE A 83 -7.09 -1.33 8.00
C ILE A 83 -7.68 -1.72 9.35
N ASN A 84 -7.17 -2.82 9.90
CA ASN A 84 -7.34 -3.18 11.30
C ASN A 84 -6.18 -2.58 12.12
N ILE A 85 -6.48 -1.98 13.27
CA ILE A 85 -5.51 -1.26 14.12
C ILE A 85 -4.91 -2.18 15.19
N GLU A 86 -5.61 -3.23 15.62
CA GLU A 86 -5.17 -4.10 16.75
C GLU A 86 -4.62 -5.45 16.32
N GLN A 87 -4.89 -5.92 15.10
CA GLN A 87 -4.45 -7.26 14.69
C GLN A 87 -2.98 -7.27 14.26
N ASN A 88 -2.21 -8.21 14.81
CA ASN A 88 -0.92 -8.63 14.27
C ASN A 88 -1.17 -9.23 12.87
N GLU A 89 -0.59 -8.63 11.83
CA GLU A 89 -1.16 -8.57 10.47
C GLU A 89 -1.02 -9.84 9.60
N VAL A 90 -1.08 -11.02 10.21
CA VAL A 90 -1.27 -12.30 9.51
C VAL A 90 -2.75 -12.74 9.56
N THR A 91 -3.55 -12.22 10.52
CA THR A 91 -4.96 -12.61 10.68
C THR A 91 -5.87 -12.15 9.53
N LEU A 92 -5.54 -11.03 8.87
CA LEU A 92 -6.32 -10.48 7.74
C LEU A 92 -6.31 -11.40 6.51
N LEU A 93 -5.16 -12.01 6.22
CA LEU A 93 -5.02 -12.96 5.13
C LEU A 93 -5.41 -14.38 5.57
N ALA A 94 -5.32 -14.70 6.86
CA ALA A 94 -5.59 -16.06 7.36
C ALA A 94 -7.05 -16.53 7.19
N SER A 95 -8.00 -15.63 6.95
CA SER A 95 -9.37 -16.02 6.58
C SER A 95 -9.49 -16.47 5.13
N ASP A 96 -8.70 -15.88 4.23
CA ASP A 96 -8.87 -16.01 2.77
C ASP A 96 -7.82 -16.92 2.13
N TYR A 97 -6.74 -17.21 2.87
CA TYR A 97 -5.58 -17.96 2.40
C TYR A 97 -5.24 -19.09 3.37
N SER A 98 -4.89 -20.25 2.82
CA SER A 98 -4.39 -21.39 3.57
C SER A 98 -2.99 -21.14 4.13
N GLU A 99 -2.61 -21.90 5.16
CA GLU A 99 -1.30 -21.77 5.83
C GLU A 99 -0.10 -21.85 4.86
N VAL A 100 -0.14 -22.74 3.86
CA VAL A 100 0.93 -22.88 2.85
C VAL A 100 0.98 -21.68 1.88
N GLU A 101 -0.17 -21.09 1.57
CA GLU A 101 -0.24 -19.88 0.74
C GLU A 101 0.30 -18.66 1.51
N LEU A 102 -0.02 -18.55 2.80
CA LEU A 102 0.54 -17.53 3.69
C LEU A 102 2.05 -17.67 3.86
N GLU A 103 2.56 -18.90 3.98
CA GLU A 103 3.99 -19.15 4.05
C GLU A 103 4.71 -18.65 2.79
N LEU A 104 4.17 -18.97 1.60
CA LEU A 104 4.72 -18.48 0.33
C LEU A 104 4.62 -16.95 0.22
N PHE A 105 3.52 -16.35 0.67
CA PHE A 105 3.38 -14.89 0.70
C PHE A 105 4.40 -14.23 1.63
N ASN A 106 4.62 -14.78 2.83
CA ASN A 106 5.65 -14.29 3.76
C ASN A 106 7.05 -14.38 3.17
N LYS A 107 7.41 -15.52 2.56
CA LYS A 107 8.70 -15.68 1.86
C LYS A 107 8.84 -14.74 0.66
N THR A 108 7.73 -14.44 -0.02
CA THR A 108 7.70 -13.44 -1.11
C THR A 108 7.97 -12.04 -0.57
N MET A 109 7.34 -11.66 0.55
CA MET A 109 7.62 -10.38 1.22
C MET A 109 9.07 -10.27 1.66
N GLU A 110 9.62 -11.33 2.26
CA GLU A 110 11.05 -11.42 2.63
C GLU A 110 11.95 -11.12 1.43
N LEU A 111 11.74 -11.83 0.32
CA LEU A 111 12.54 -11.64 -0.89
C LEU A 111 12.42 -10.21 -1.47
N ILE A 112 11.22 -9.62 -1.43
CA ILE A 112 10.99 -8.25 -1.90
C ILE A 112 11.71 -7.23 -1.01
N VAL A 113 11.61 -7.38 0.32
CA VAL A 113 12.25 -6.48 1.29
C VAL A 113 13.78 -6.56 1.17
N ASP A 114 14.33 -7.77 1.06
CA ASP A 114 15.78 -7.99 1.00
C ASP A 114 16.40 -7.68 -0.38
N SER A 115 15.59 -7.53 -1.44
CA SER A 115 16.08 -7.19 -2.78
C SER A 115 16.78 -5.83 -2.88
N GLY A 116 16.56 -4.91 -1.92
CA GLY A 116 17.03 -3.53 -1.92
C GLY A 116 16.32 -2.61 -2.94
N VAL A 117 15.78 -3.18 -4.02
CA VAL A 117 15.01 -2.47 -5.07
C VAL A 117 13.49 -2.56 -4.88
N GLY A 118 13.03 -3.34 -3.89
CA GLY A 118 11.61 -3.51 -3.58
C GLY A 118 10.85 -4.33 -4.61
N MET A 119 11.53 -5.24 -5.31
CA MET A 119 10.95 -6.12 -6.33
C MET A 119 11.64 -7.49 -6.33
N ALA A 120 10.90 -8.54 -6.67
CA ALA A 120 11.44 -9.89 -6.85
C ALA A 120 10.90 -10.50 -8.16
N SER A 121 11.71 -11.30 -8.86
CA SER A 121 11.23 -11.96 -10.08
C SER A 121 10.24 -13.07 -9.72
N SER A 122 9.25 -13.31 -10.60
CA SER A 122 8.31 -14.43 -10.42
C SER A 122 9.04 -15.77 -10.34
N MET A 123 10.12 -15.95 -11.13
CA MET A 123 10.92 -17.16 -11.12
C MET A 123 11.59 -17.40 -9.76
N ASP A 124 12.17 -16.37 -9.15
CA ASP A 124 12.82 -16.49 -7.83
C ASP A 124 11.80 -16.90 -6.77
N ILE A 125 10.61 -16.30 -6.79
CA ILE A 125 9.52 -16.63 -5.87
C ILE A 125 9.04 -18.08 -6.06
N LEU A 126 8.88 -18.53 -7.31
CA LEU A 126 8.48 -19.91 -7.61
C LEU A 126 9.54 -20.95 -7.18
N ASN A 127 10.80 -20.56 -7.08
CA ASN A 127 11.86 -21.41 -6.55
C ASN A 127 11.82 -21.52 -5.02
N LEU A 128 11.08 -20.65 -4.32
CA LEU A 128 10.84 -20.78 -2.87
C LEU A 128 9.84 -21.89 -2.52
N VAL A 129 9.07 -22.37 -3.50
CA VAL A 129 8.05 -23.42 -3.31
C VAL A 129 8.64 -24.70 -2.74
N ASP A 130 9.85 -25.06 -3.18
CA ASP A 130 10.56 -26.25 -2.72
C ASP A 130 11.09 -26.10 -1.27
N GLN A 131 11.07 -24.88 -0.72
CA GLN A 131 11.55 -24.54 0.62
C GLN A 131 10.41 -24.37 1.65
N LEU A 132 9.16 -24.57 1.24
CA LEU A 132 7.98 -24.46 2.12
C LEU A 132 7.95 -25.60 3.14
N GLN A 133 7.67 -25.25 4.39
CA GLN A 133 7.71 -26.15 5.55
C GLN A 133 6.34 -26.74 5.87
N CYS A 134 5.26 -25.98 5.70
CA CYS A 134 3.94 -26.39 6.17
C CYS A 134 3.39 -27.57 5.35
N LYS A 135 3.40 -27.46 4.01
CA LYS A 135 2.95 -28.49 3.04
C LYS A 135 3.61 -28.29 1.68
N LYS A 136 3.72 -29.37 0.89
CA LYS A 136 4.20 -29.28 -0.50
C LYS A 136 3.15 -28.61 -1.39
N MET A 137 3.54 -27.50 -2.01
CA MET A 137 2.80 -26.83 -3.08
C MET A 137 3.48 -27.15 -4.43
N LYS A 138 2.73 -27.18 -5.53
CA LYS A 138 3.31 -27.28 -6.89
C LYS A 138 3.59 -25.87 -7.43
N LYS A 139 4.61 -25.70 -8.28
CA LYS A 139 4.92 -24.40 -8.91
C LYS A 139 3.73 -23.82 -9.69
N GLY A 140 2.97 -24.63 -10.41
CA GLY A 140 1.75 -24.15 -11.09
C GLY A 140 0.65 -23.66 -10.12
N SER A 141 0.54 -24.23 -8.91
CA SER A 141 -0.36 -23.72 -7.88
C SER A 141 0.16 -22.41 -7.28
N ALA A 142 1.47 -22.27 -7.13
CA ALA A 142 2.10 -21.03 -6.69
C ALA A 142 1.89 -19.89 -7.71
N GLU A 143 1.99 -20.16 -9.01
CA GLU A 143 1.70 -19.18 -10.06
C GLU A 143 0.27 -18.65 -9.96
N LEU A 144 -0.72 -19.54 -9.78
CA LEU A 144 -2.11 -19.17 -9.57
C LEU A 144 -2.31 -18.35 -8.29
N LEU A 145 -1.60 -18.70 -7.21
CA LEU A 145 -1.63 -17.90 -5.98
C LEU A 145 -1.08 -16.50 -6.21
N LEU A 146 0.05 -16.34 -6.92
CA LEU A 146 0.63 -15.03 -7.21
C LEU A 146 -0.33 -14.17 -8.05
N GLN A 147 -1.02 -14.78 -9.03
CA GLN A 147 -2.07 -14.09 -9.79
C GLN A 147 -3.23 -13.63 -8.90
N ARG A 148 -3.69 -14.50 -7.97
CA ARG A 148 -4.75 -14.14 -7.01
C ARG A 148 -4.30 -13.02 -6.06
N LEU A 149 -3.07 -13.07 -5.56
CA LEU A 149 -2.50 -12.00 -4.72
C LEU A 149 -2.41 -10.67 -5.46
N VAL A 150 -2.17 -10.68 -6.78
CA VAL A 150 -2.25 -9.45 -7.61
C VAL A 150 -3.69 -8.99 -7.78
N GLN A 151 -4.62 -9.90 -8.08
CA GLN A 151 -6.04 -9.60 -8.22
C GLN A 151 -6.65 -8.99 -6.94
N ASP A 152 -6.27 -9.55 -5.78
CA ASP A 152 -6.68 -9.08 -4.46
C ASP A 152 -5.88 -7.86 -4.01
N LYS A 153 -4.98 -7.35 -4.86
CA LYS A 153 -4.14 -6.18 -4.64
C LYS A 153 -3.23 -6.32 -3.43
N TRP A 154 -2.73 -7.49 -3.09
CA TRP A 154 -1.62 -7.64 -2.14
C TRP A 154 -0.27 -7.40 -2.82
N LEU A 155 -0.15 -7.84 -4.06
CA LEU A 155 1.03 -7.63 -4.90
C LEU A 155 0.68 -6.81 -6.14
N CYS A 156 1.70 -6.22 -6.76
CA CYS A 156 1.62 -5.65 -8.10
C CYS A 156 2.64 -6.36 -9.00
N MET A 157 2.27 -6.65 -10.24
CA MET A 157 3.13 -7.31 -11.22
C MET A 157 3.49 -6.35 -12.36
N GLU A 158 4.77 -6.27 -12.68
CA GLU A 158 5.29 -5.53 -13.83
C GLU A 158 6.45 -6.30 -14.47
N ASN A 159 6.35 -6.61 -15.77
CA ASN A 159 7.41 -7.27 -16.56
C ASN A 159 7.98 -8.55 -15.93
N GLY A 160 7.13 -9.36 -15.28
CA GLY A 160 7.54 -10.58 -14.58
C GLY A 160 8.15 -10.37 -13.19
N TYR A 161 8.19 -9.14 -12.70
CA TYR A 161 8.58 -8.80 -11.34
C TYR A 161 7.38 -8.46 -10.48
N LEU A 162 7.44 -8.85 -9.22
CA LEU A 162 6.42 -8.62 -8.20
C LEU A 162 6.94 -7.64 -7.15
N SER A 163 6.03 -6.81 -6.64
CA SER A 163 6.28 -5.88 -5.53
C SER A 163 5.07 -5.78 -4.62
N LEU A 164 5.25 -5.26 -3.40
CA LEU A 164 4.11 -5.02 -2.51
C LEU A 164 3.25 -3.88 -3.07
N SER A 165 1.94 -4.09 -3.08
CA SER A 165 1.00 -3.06 -3.52
C SER A 165 0.89 -1.93 -2.48
N PRO A 166 0.27 -0.78 -2.85
CA PRO A 166 -0.10 0.23 -1.87
C PRO A 166 -1.01 -0.30 -0.76
N ARG A 167 -1.92 -1.24 -1.06
CA ARG A 167 -2.79 -1.87 -0.07
C ARG A 167 -1.97 -2.60 0.99
N CYS A 168 -1.07 -3.48 0.55
CA CYS A 168 -0.21 -4.27 1.43
C CYS A 168 0.66 -3.35 2.31
N LEU A 169 1.28 -2.32 1.74
CA LEU A 169 2.08 -1.36 2.53
C LEU A 169 1.24 -0.52 3.52
N ILE A 170 -0.06 -0.31 3.27
CA ILE A 170 -0.93 0.43 4.19
C ILE A 170 -1.45 -0.48 5.32
N GLU A 171 -1.93 -1.67 4.95
CA GLU A 171 -2.53 -2.66 5.84
C GLU A 171 -1.50 -3.45 6.63
N MET A 172 -0.26 -3.58 6.14
CA MET A 172 0.78 -4.41 6.76
C MET A 172 1.99 -3.61 7.31
N ASP A 173 1.88 -2.28 7.44
CA ASP A 173 3.01 -1.43 7.90
C ASP A 173 3.53 -1.83 9.30
N PRO A 174 2.68 -1.97 10.34
CA PRO A 174 3.09 -2.50 11.66
C PRO A 174 3.81 -3.85 11.63
N PHE A 175 3.31 -4.83 10.91
CA PHE A 175 3.84 -6.19 10.80
C PHE A 175 5.17 -6.17 10.09
N ILE A 176 5.26 -5.50 8.93
CA ILE A 176 6.52 -5.39 8.19
C ILE A 176 7.59 -4.75 9.10
N ARG A 177 7.26 -3.69 9.84
CA ARG A 177 8.19 -3.07 10.80
C ARG A 177 8.61 -4.01 11.93
N SER A 178 7.69 -4.81 12.45
CA SER A 178 7.99 -5.78 13.52
C SER A 178 8.80 -6.97 13.03
N ARG A 179 8.57 -7.41 11.78
CA ARG A 179 9.12 -8.63 11.20
C ARG A 179 10.50 -8.41 10.58
N PHE A 180 10.75 -7.21 10.06
CA PHE A 180 11.96 -6.85 9.34
C PHE A 180 12.66 -5.70 10.04
N SER A 181 13.65 -6.02 10.87
CA SER A 181 14.42 -5.02 11.64
C SER A 181 15.26 -4.09 10.76
N ASN A 182 15.56 -4.50 9.53
CA ASN A 182 16.34 -3.79 8.53
C ASN A 182 15.47 -3.06 7.48
N VAL A 183 14.14 -3.04 7.61
CA VAL A 183 13.29 -2.38 6.61
C VAL A 183 13.63 -0.88 6.53
N GLU A 184 13.95 -0.42 5.32
CA GLU A 184 14.33 0.96 5.11
C GLU A 184 13.12 1.91 5.26
N ILE A 185 13.36 3.07 5.85
CA ILE A 185 12.34 4.09 6.12
C ILE A 185 12.69 5.37 5.36
N CYS A 186 11.70 5.93 4.66
CA CYS A 186 11.86 7.19 3.97
C CYS A 186 12.10 8.33 4.96
N SER A 187 13.18 9.10 4.78
CA SER A 187 13.52 10.18 5.71
C SER A 187 12.63 11.43 5.64
N LEU A 188 11.68 11.48 4.71
CA LEU A 188 10.78 12.62 4.53
C LEU A 188 9.37 12.34 5.08
N CYS A 189 8.81 11.15 4.82
CA CYS A 189 7.46 10.80 5.25
C CYS A 189 7.41 9.78 6.41
N HIS A 190 8.57 9.22 6.79
CA HIS A 190 8.72 8.20 7.84
C HIS A 190 7.91 6.91 7.62
N LYS A 191 7.47 6.65 6.38
CA LYS A 191 6.88 5.38 5.96
C LYS A 191 7.94 4.40 5.48
N ILE A 192 7.62 3.11 5.49
CA ILE A 192 8.43 2.07 4.85
C ILE A 192 8.76 2.52 3.42
N ALA A 193 10.01 2.27 3.01
CA ALA A 193 10.59 2.65 1.73
C ALA A 193 11.25 1.45 1.06
N LEU A 194 10.44 0.60 0.41
CA LEU A 194 10.98 -0.52 -0.37
C LEU A 194 11.58 -0.01 -1.68
N LYS A 195 10.90 0.94 -2.33
CA LYS A 195 11.38 1.62 -3.53
C LYS A 195 11.80 3.06 -3.23
N GLY A 196 12.84 3.54 -3.89
CA GLY A 196 13.26 4.94 -3.75
C GLY A 196 14.69 5.21 -4.17
N GLN A 197 15.13 6.42 -3.85
CA GLN A 197 16.47 6.91 -4.11
C GLN A 197 17.27 6.94 -2.82
N VAL A 198 18.55 6.59 -2.91
CA VAL A 198 19.48 6.55 -1.79
C VAL A 198 20.53 7.64 -1.96
N CYS A 199 20.82 8.36 -0.87
CA CYS A 199 21.91 9.34 -0.88
C CYS A 199 23.27 8.64 -1.00
N SER A 200 24.10 9.07 -1.95
CA SER A 200 25.45 8.52 -2.14
C SER A 200 26.42 8.79 -0.98
N ASN A 201 26.14 9.79 -0.13
CA ASN A 201 27.02 10.18 0.97
C ASN A 201 26.63 9.56 2.33
N CYS A 202 25.34 9.53 2.67
CA CYS A 202 24.89 9.08 3.99
C CYS A 202 23.88 7.93 3.94
N SER A 203 23.67 7.34 2.76
CA SER A 203 22.79 6.19 2.50
C SER A 203 21.34 6.36 2.96
N VAL A 204 20.86 7.60 3.15
CA VAL A 204 19.47 7.83 3.53
C VAL A 204 18.56 7.56 2.34
N LYS A 205 17.50 6.78 2.55
CA LYS A 205 16.50 6.46 1.53
C LYS A 205 15.34 7.45 1.55
N VAL A 206 14.88 7.82 0.36
CA VAL A 206 13.73 8.70 0.13
C VAL A 206 12.92 8.14 -1.03
N HIS A 207 11.60 7.99 -0.86
CA HIS A 207 10.72 7.60 -1.98
C HIS A 207 10.86 8.56 -3.17
N ALA A 208 10.77 8.03 -4.39
CA ALA A 208 10.76 8.81 -5.62
C ALA A 208 9.70 9.95 -5.59
N PRO A 209 8.43 9.71 -5.22
CA PRO A 209 7.44 10.77 -5.04
C PRO A 209 7.78 11.80 -3.96
N CYS A 210 8.45 11.38 -2.88
CA CYS A 210 8.84 12.28 -1.79
C CYS A 210 9.99 13.20 -2.21
N SER A 211 11.00 12.66 -2.90
CA SER A 211 12.13 13.44 -3.42
C SER A 211 11.66 14.45 -4.48
N ALA A 212 10.78 14.05 -5.39
CA ALA A 212 10.18 14.95 -6.38
C ALA A 212 9.47 16.14 -5.74
N LYS A 213 8.63 15.90 -4.72
CA LYS A 213 7.93 16.97 -3.97
C LYS A 213 8.90 17.87 -3.20
N PHE A 214 9.94 17.30 -2.60
CA PHE A 214 10.93 18.03 -1.81
C PHE A 214 11.79 18.95 -2.69
N PHE A 215 12.36 18.43 -3.78
CA PHE A 215 13.21 19.21 -4.68
C PHE A 215 12.44 20.20 -5.55
N LYS A 216 11.15 19.98 -5.80
CA LYS A 216 10.30 21.01 -6.42
C LYS A 216 10.16 22.25 -5.54
N ARG A 217 10.19 22.10 -4.22
CA ARG A 217 10.07 23.21 -3.25
C ARG A 217 11.43 23.82 -2.88
N ASN A 218 12.50 23.02 -2.90
CA ASN A 218 13.84 23.46 -2.51
C ASN A 218 14.74 23.64 -3.74
N ARG A 219 15.14 24.89 -4.02
CA ARG A 219 16.02 25.22 -5.16
C ARG A 219 17.41 24.60 -5.04
N SER A 220 17.88 24.33 -3.83
CA SER A 220 19.13 23.61 -3.59
C SER A 220 18.84 22.11 -3.52
N ARG A 221 19.31 21.37 -4.52
CA ARG A 221 19.11 19.92 -4.63
C ARG A 221 20.09 19.18 -3.70
N VAL A 222 19.77 19.20 -2.40
CA VAL A 222 20.61 18.66 -1.33
C VAL A 222 19.90 17.58 -0.51
N CYS A 223 20.65 16.63 0.01
CA CYS A 223 20.16 15.57 0.88
C CYS A 223 19.43 16.16 2.11
N PRO A 224 18.22 15.69 2.47
CA PRO A 224 17.50 16.22 3.64
C PRO A 224 18.25 15.98 4.95
N ARG A 225 19.08 14.93 5.02
CA ARG A 225 19.87 14.54 6.19
C ARG A 225 21.25 15.23 6.21
N CYS A 226 22.18 14.84 5.32
CA CYS A 226 23.59 15.30 5.38
C CYS A 226 23.88 16.57 4.59
N LYS A 227 22.89 17.14 3.89
CA LYS A 227 23.02 18.36 3.06
C LYS A 227 24.00 18.28 1.87
N SER A 228 24.60 17.11 1.59
CA SER A 228 25.39 16.89 0.37
C SER A 228 24.54 16.99 -0.90
N PRO A 229 25.13 17.34 -2.06
CA PRO A 229 24.42 17.37 -3.33
C PRO A 229 23.70 16.05 -3.65
N TRP A 230 22.45 16.13 -4.11
CA TRP A 230 21.65 14.96 -4.46
C TRP A 230 21.76 14.64 -5.95
N ILE A 231 22.60 13.64 -6.26
CA ILE A 231 23.03 13.32 -7.63
C ILE A 231 21.92 12.60 -8.43
N ASN A 232 21.10 11.77 -7.79
CA ASN A 232 20.05 11.00 -8.46
C ASN A 232 18.99 11.93 -9.07
N GLU A 233 18.74 11.84 -10.37
CA GLU A 233 17.72 12.65 -11.06
C GLU A 233 16.36 12.49 -10.38
N PRO A 234 15.60 13.58 -10.17
CA PRO A 234 14.21 13.44 -9.75
C PRO A 234 13.51 12.59 -10.81
N PRO A 235 12.65 11.65 -10.41
CA PRO A 235 11.83 10.95 -11.39
C PRO A 235 11.13 12.00 -12.26
N GLY A 236 11.25 11.87 -13.60
CA GLY A 236 10.40 12.64 -14.51
C GLY A 236 8.92 12.40 -14.21
N GLU A 237 8.01 13.20 -14.78
CA GLU A 237 6.57 12.92 -14.65
C GLU A 237 6.31 11.44 -14.98
N ILE A 238 5.87 10.69 -13.96
CA ILE A 238 5.90 9.24 -14.00
C ILE A 238 4.88 8.77 -15.03
N SER A 239 5.40 8.13 -16.09
CA SER A 239 4.63 7.63 -17.23
C SER A 239 3.42 6.80 -16.80
N LYS A 240 2.24 7.18 -17.31
CA LYS A 240 0.94 6.53 -17.07
C LYS A 240 0.80 5.21 -17.84
N ALA A 241 1.75 4.29 -17.74
CA ALA A 241 1.50 2.94 -18.23
C ALA A 241 0.41 2.29 -17.36
N MET A 242 -0.63 1.74 -18.00
CA MET A 242 -1.62 0.89 -17.34
C MET A 242 -0.89 -0.34 -16.80
N ARG A 243 -0.72 -0.40 -15.48
CA ARG A 243 -0.16 -1.54 -14.76
C ARG A 243 -1.30 -2.25 -14.04
N GLN A 244 -1.20 -3.57 -13.91
CA GLN A 244 -2.15 -4.34 -13.10
C GLN A 244 -1.79 -4.17 -11.62
N CYS A 245 -2.28 -3.06 -11.06
CA CYS A 245 -2.77 -2.92 -9.70
C CYS A 245 -4.25 -2.45 -9.83
#